data_AF-U6D4D8-F1
#
_entry.id   AF-U6D4D8-F1
#
_cell.length_a   1.000
_cell.length_b   1.000
_cell.length_c   1.000
_cell.angle_alpha   90.00
_cell.angle_beta   90.00
_cell.angle_gamma   90.00
#
_symmetry.space_group_name_H-M   'P 1'
#
loop_
_entity.id
_entity.type
_entity.pdbx_description
1 polymer ?
#
loop_
_entity_poly.entity_id
_entity_poly.type
_entity_poly.pdbx_seq_one_letter_code
_entity_poly.pdbx_strand_id
1 'polypeptide(L)'
;LGSWQLHHVPLKVTNKFRVVFGGVRGAGASLGGLSLDDINLSETQCPHHIWHIKNFTQFIGNSSGTLYSPPFYSSKGYAFQIYLNLNHSTNAGIYFHLISGANDDQLQWPCPWQQATMTLLDQNPDIRQRMSNQRSVTTDPSMTTDNGNYFWDRPSKVGAVAFFPNGTQFRRGPGYGTSAFITHNRLKSRDFIKGDDVYILLTVEDISHLNSTQVQPNTHTHT
;
A
#
# COMPACT_ATOMS: atom_id res chain seq x y z
N LEU A 1 16.35 15.52 16.84
CA LEU A 1 16.35 14.11 17.32
C LEU A 1 16.21 13.21 16.09
N GLY A 2 17.04 12.18 15.96
CA GLY A 2 16.94 11.21 14.86
C GLY A 2 15.82 10.20 15.10
N SER A 3 15.27 9.61 14.04
CA SER A 3 14.28 8.54 14.10
C SER A 3 14.73 7.37 13.24
N TRP A 4 14.39 6.14 13.64
CA TRP A 4 14.58 4.96 12.81
C TRP A 4 13.78 5.08 11.51
N GLN A 5 14.36 4.63 10.41
CA GLN A 5 13.73 4.67 9.08
C GLN A 5 13.89 3.30 8.42
N LEU A 6 12.78 2.74 7.97
CA LEU A 6 12.76 1.47 7.25
C LEU A 6 13.14 1.69 5.77
N HIS A 7 14.11 0.93 5.29
CA HIS A 7 14.55 0.96 3.90
C HIS A 7 14.44 -0.43 3.25
N HIS A 8 14.05 -0.46 1.98
CA HIS A 8 14.04 -1.66 1.14
C HIS A 8 14.94 -1.42 -0.07
N VAL A 9 15.75 -2.43 -0.43
CA VAL A 9 16.67 -2.36 -1.57
C VAL A 9 16.40 -3.59 -2.45
N PRO A 10 15.82 -3.44 -3.66
CA PRO A 10 15.61 -4.56 -4.55
C PRO A 10 16.95 -5.07 -5.09
N LEU A 11 17.13 -6.38 -5.07
CA LEU A 11 18.33 -7.04 -5.56
C LEU A 11 17.95 -8.04 -6.66
N LYS A 12 18.75 -8.09 -7.73
CA LYS A 12 18.64 -9.10 -8.79
C LYS A 12 19.99 -9.80 -8.92
N VAL A 13 20.18 -10.87 -8.15
CA VAL A 13 21.45 -11.60 -8.06
C VAL A 13 21.19 -13.08 -8.29
N THR A 14 22.00 -13.72 -9.13
CA THR A 14 21.83 -15.13 -9.54
C THR A 14 22.96 -16.05 -9.08
N ASN A 15 24.04 -15.48 -8.55
CA ASN A 15 25.22 -16.21 -8.07
C ASN A 15 25.43 -15.96 -6.58
N LYS A 16 26.27 -16.77 -5.93
CA LYS A 16 26.68 -16.53 -4.54
C LYS A 16 27.22 -15.10 -4.38
N PHE A 17 26.73 -14.39 -3.37
CA PHE A 17 27.07 -12.99 -3.14
C PHE A 17 27.27 -12.66 -1.67
N ARG A 18 27.68 -11.42 -1.41
CA ARG A 18 27.72 -10.80 -0.08
C ARG A 18 27.08 -9.42 -0.18
N VAL A 19 26.33 -9.03 0.85
CA VAL A 19 25.88 -7.64 1.01
C VAL A 19 26.97 -6.87 1.74
N VAL A 20 27.35 -5.70 1.23
CA VAL A 20 28.37 -4.84 1.83
C VAL A 20 27.73 -3.50 2.17
N PHE A 21 27.74 -3.13 3.45
CA PHE A 21 27.29 -1.82 3.93
C PHE A 21 28.51 -0.92 4.12
N GLY A 22 28.63 0.13 3.30
CA GLY A 22 29.71 1.11 3.38
C GLY A 22 29.21 2.47 3.86
N GLY A 23 29.38 2.78 5.15
CA GLY A 23 29.07 4.09 5.69
C GLY A 23 30.13 5.13 5.29
N VAL A 24 29.70 6.28 4.74
CA VAL A 24 30.61 7.35 4.29
C VAL A 24 30.28 8.64 5.03
N ARG A 25 31.30 9.26 5.64
CA ARG A 25 31.17 10.58 6.28
C ARG A 25 31.22 11.68 5.20
N GLY A 26 30.21 12.56 5.19
CA GLY A 26 30.21 13.76 4.34
C GLY A 26 31.13 14.88 4.87
N ALA A 27 31.29 15.95 4.08
CA ALA A 27 32.18 17.07 4.41
C ALA A 27 31.71 17.94 5.60
N GLY A 28 30.42 17.86 5.98
CA GLY A 28 29.83 18.67 7.04
C GLY A 28 30.24 18.23 8.46
N ALA A 29 30.20 19.18 9.39
CA ALA A 29 30.28 18.86 10.82
C ALA A 29 29.08 17.98 11.23
N SER A 30 29.34 16.91 11.98
CA SER A 30 28.30 15.99 12.49
C SER A 30 28.49 15.79 13.99
N LEU A 31 27.38 15.79 14.72
CA LEU A 31 27.32 15.49 16.16
C LEU A 31 26.90 14.03 16.42
N GLY A 32 26.75 13.22 15.37
CA GLY A 32 26.29 11.83 15.45
C GLY A 32 26.82 10.97 14.31
N GLY A 33 26.15 9.84 14.04
CA GLY A 33 26.57 8.86 13.04
C GLY A 33 25.41 8.12 12.37
N LEU A 34 25.74 7.03 11.69
CA LEU A 34 24.79 6.11 11.05
C LEU A 34 24.64 4.87 11.92
N SER A 35 23.41 4.51 12.22
CA SER A 35 23.06 3.27 12.93
C SER A 35 22.22 2.39 12.01
N LEU A 36 22.46 1.08 12.06
CA LEU A 36 21.76 0.08 11.26
C LEU A 36 21.42 -1.10 12.16
N ASP A 37 20.18 -1.58 12.08
CA ASP A 37 19.68 -2.71 12.86
C ASP A 37 18.57 -3.44 12.09
N ASP A 38 18.13 -4.61 12.57
CA ASP A 38 17.03 -5.40 12.03
C ASP A 38 17.18 -5.75 10.52
N ILE A 39 18.41 -6.01 10.05
CA ILE A 39 18.71 -6.36 8.65
C ILE A 39 18.07 -7.71 8.31
N ASN A 40 17.18 -7.71 7.32
CA ASN A 40 16.54 -8.91 6.78
C ASN A 40 16.79 -9.02 5.28
N LEU A 41 16.96 -10.25 4.79
CA LEU A 41 17.15 -10.57 3.38
C LEU A 41 16.28 -11.78 3.02
N SER A 42 15.47 -11.63 1.98
CA SER A 42 14.57 -12.68 1.48
C SER A 42 14.49 -12.62 -0.05
N GLU A 43 14.25 -13.76 -0.68
CA GLU A 43 14.04 -13.87 -2.13
C GLU A 43 12.58 -13.49 -2.47
N THR A 44 12.22 -12.25 -2.16
CA THR A 44 10.87 -11.68 -2.34
C THR A 44 10.96 -10.32 -3.04
N GLN A 45 9.87 -9.91 -3.69
CA GLN A 45 9.79 -8.56 -4.24
C GLN A 45 9.72 -7.52 -3.12
N CYS A 46 10.40 -6.39 -3.31
CA CYS A 46 10.21 -5.24 -2.43
C CYS A 46 8.81 -4.63 -2.64
N PRO A 47 8.20 -4.03 -1.62
CA PRO A 47 6.97 -3.26 -1.83
C PRO A 47 7.25 -2.11 -2.80
N HIS A 48 6.27 -1.80 -3.66
CA HIS A 48 6.40 -0.71 -4.62
C HIS A 48 6.45 0.64 -3.91
N HIS A 49 5.66 0.80 -2.85
CA HIS A 49 5.59 2.01 -2.03
C HIS A 49 5.49 1.68 -0.56
N ILE A 50 5.86 2.64 0.29
CA ILE A 50 5.80 2.52 1.74
C ILE A 50 5.12 3.77 2.27
N TRP A 51 4.03 3.59 3.01
CA TRP A 51 3.42 4.67 3.77
C TRP A 51 3.85 4.57 5.23
N HIS A 52 4.72 5.47 5.64
CA HIS A 52 5.17 5.64 7.03
C HIS A 52 4.28 6.64 7.75
N ILE A 53 3.67 6.22 8.86
CA ILE A 53 2.84 7.06 9.73
C ILE A 53 3.54 7.19 11.08
N LYS A 54 3.87 8.42 11.47
CA LYS A 54 4.49 8.76 12.76
C LYS A 54 3.44 9.16 13.79
N ASN A 55 3.80 9.05 15.06
CA ASN A 55 2.93 9.40 16.19
C ASN A 55 1.56 8.71 16.10
N PHE A 56 1.55 7.43 15.74
CA PHE A 56 0.37 6.71 15.27
C PHE A 56 -0.70 6.50 16.34
N THR A 57 -0.28 6.28 17.59
CA THR A 57 -1.16 5.88 18.69
C THR A 57 -2.26 6.90 18.98
N GLN A 58 -2.00 8.20 18.73
CA GLN A 58 -2.98 9.28 18.95
C GLN A 58 -4.25 9.15 18.10
N PHE A 59 -4.18 8.42 16.98
CA PHE A 59 -5.27 8.30 16.01
C PHE A 59 -6.25 7.17 16.35
N ILE A 60 -5.87 6.21 17.20
CA ILE A 60 -6.66 4.99 17.43
C ILE A 60 -7.90 5.29 18.27
N GLY A 61 -9.08 5.11 17.69
CA GLY A 61 -10.38 5.42 18.31
C GLY A 61 -10.65 6.91 18.46
N ASN A 62 -9.88 7.76 17.77
CA ASN A 62 -9.99 9.21 17.83
C ASN A 62 -10.78 9.75 16.63
N SER A 63 -11.53 10.85 16.80
CA SER A 63 -12.23 11.52 15.70
C SER A 63 -11.29 12.01 14.59
N SER A 64 -10.03 12.31 14.93
CA SER A 64 -8.94 12.63 14.00
C SER A 64 -8.33 11.42 13.29
N GLY A 65 -8.76 10.20 13.61
CA GLY A 65 -8.25 8.93 13.06
C GLY A 65 -8.64 8.65 11.60
N THR A 66 -8.80 9.69 10.78
CA THR A 66 -9.09 9.58 9.35
C THR A 66 -7.86 10.00 8.58
N LEU A 67 -7.06 9.03 8.14
CA LEU A 67 -5.74 9.26 7.56
C LEU A 67 -5.73 8.94 6.06
N TYR A 68 -5.14 9.84 5.27
CA TYR A 68 -4.89 9.61 3.85
C TYR A 68 -3.38 9.58 3.58
N SER A 69 -2.94 8.63 2.77
CA SER A 69 -1.53 8.56 2.36
C SER A 69 -1.14 9.72 1.45
N PRO A 70 0.16 9.99 1.25
CA PRO A 70 0.63 10.70 0.06
C PRO A 70 0.12 10.02 -1.24
N PRO A 71 0.08 10.74 -2.37
CA PRO A 71 -0.22 10.14 -3.66
C PRO A 71 0.92 9.24 -4.12
N PHE A 72 0.57 8.12 -4.74
CA PHE A 72 1.53 7.18 -5.33
C PHE A 72 1.13 6.85 -6.78
N TYR A 73 2.07 6.32 -7.55
CA TYR A 73 1.83 5.82 -8.90
C TYR A 73 2.09 4.31 -8.97
N SER A 74 1.15 3.54 -9.55
CA SER A 74 1.34 2.10 -9.77
C SER A 74 2.37 1.82 -10.86
N SER A 75 2.79 0.56 -11.00
CA SER A 75 3.69 0.12 -12.06
C SER A 75 3.17 0.38 -13.48
N LYS A 76 1.84 0.41 -13.66
CA LYS A 76 1.17 0.76 -14.92
C LYS A 76 0.90 2.26 -15.08
N GLY A 77 1.22 3.08 -14.08
CA GLY A 77 1.10 4.54 -14.14
C GLY A 77 -0.21 5.11 -13.58
N TYR A 78 -1.10 4.29 -13.00
CA TYR A 78 -2.31 4.79 -12.32
C TYR A 78 -1.95 5.49 -11.01
N ALA A 79 -2.45 6.70 -10.79
CA ALA A 79 -2.30 7.38 -9.51
C ALA A 79 -3.30 6.81 -8.49
N PHE A 80 -2.84 6.63 -7.25
CA PHE A 80 -3.67 6.11 -6.17
C PHE A 80 -3.35 6.72 -4.81
N GLN A 81 -4.28 6.56 -3.87
CA GLN A 81 -4.16 6.97 -2.47
C GLN A 81 -4.79 5.91 -1.56
N ILE A 82 -4.20 5.70 -0.39
CA ILE A 82 -4.73 4.82 0.63
C ILE A 82 -5.45 5.64 1.69
N TYR A 83 -6.64 5.18 2.08
CA TYR A 83 -7.40 5.70 3.20
C TYR A 83 -7.38 4.69 4.35
N LEU A 84 -6.93 5.12 5.53
CA LEU A 84 -6.96 4.36 6.76
C LEU A 84 -7.93 5.04 7.75
N ASN A 85 -8.95 4.29 8.18
CA ASN A 85 -9.91 4.73 9.18
C ASN A 85 -9.62 4.04 10.52
N LEU A 86 -9.32 4.82 11.54
CA LEU A 86 -9.09 4.40 12.93
C LEU A 86 -10.12 4.99 13.89
N ASN A 87 -11.09 5.77 13.40
CA ASN A 87 -12.08 6.46 14.22
C ASN A 87 -13.18 5.51 14.73
N HIS A 88 -13.37 4.35 14.11
CA HIS A 88 -14.35 3.38 14.60
C HIS A 88 -13.93 2.82 15.98
N SER A 89 -14.89 2.49 16.85
CA SER A 89 -14.60 2.13 18.24
C SER A 89 -13.70 0.90 18.41
N THR A 90 -13.83 -0.08 17.51
CA THR A 90 -13.18 -1.40 17.67
C THR A 90 -12.26 -1.82 16.53
N ASN A 91 -12.41 -1.25 15.33
CA ASN A 91 -11.83 -1.79 14.11
C ASN A 91 -11.17 -0.69 13.29
N ALA A 92 -10.00 -0.99 12.73
CA ALA A 92 -9.42 -0.19 11.67
C ALA A 92 -10.00 -0.65 10.32
N GLY A 93 -10.32 0.32 9.45
CA GLY A 93 -10.65 0.08 8.05
C GLY A 93 -9.55 0.58 7.12
N ILE A 94 -9.37 -0.08 5.98
CA ILE A 94 -8.39 0.35 4.95
C ILE A 94 -9.04 0.27 3.57
N TYR A 95 -8.82 1.30 2.75
CA TYR A 95 -9.43 1.44 1.44
C TYR A 95 -8.42 1.98 0.43
N PHE A 96 -8.43 1.39 -0.76
CA PHE A 96 -7.69 1.83 -1.92
C PHE A 96 -8.58 2.75 -2.76
N HIS A 97 -8.03 3.90 -3.17
CA HIS A 97 -8.68 4.84 -4.08
C HIS A 97 -7.78 5.08 -5.29
N LEU A 98 -8.36 5.05 -6.49
CA LEU A 98 -7.75 5.73 -7.64
C LEU A 98 -7.93 7.24 -7.48
N ILE A 99 -6.91 8.01 -7.88
CA ILE A 99 -6.97 9.47 -7.86
C ILE A 99 -6.59 10.01 -9.24
N SER A 100 -6.96 11.26 -9.54
CA SER A 100 -6.55 11.89 -10.79
C SER A 100 -5.04 12.03 -10.86
N GLY A 101 -4.42 11.50 -11.92
CA GLY A 101 -2.97 11.50 -12.15
C GLY A 101 -2.58 12.15 -13.47
N ALA A 102 -1.27 12.40 -13.62
CA ALA A 102 -0.70 13.02 -14.82
C ALA A 102 -0.80 12.11 -16.07
N ASN A 103 -0.86 10.79 -15.87
CA ASN A 103 -0.89 9.81 -16.96
C ASN A 103 -2.31 9.45 -17.41
N ASP A 104 -3.35 10.01 -16.77
CA ASP A 104 -4.73 9.54 -16.90
C ASP A 104 -5.26 9.56 -18.35
N ASP A 105 -4.73 10.44 -19.20
CA ASP A 105 -5.13 10.55 -20.61
C ASP A 105 -4.61 9.40 -21.48
N GLN A 106 -3.54 8.71 -21.05
CA GLN A 106 -2.93 7.60 -21.78
C GLN A 106 -3.29 6.22 -21.18
N LEU A 107 -3.99 6.20 -20.05
CA LEU A 107 -4.36 4.98 -19.35
C LEU A 107 -5.68 4.41 -19.86
N GLN A 108 -5.83 3.08 -19.75
CA GLN A 108 -7.09 2.41 -20.02
C GLN A 108 -8.09 2.66 -18.89
N TRP A 109 -9.35 2.92 -19.24
CA TRP A 109 -10.45 3.10 -18.29
C TRP A 109 -11.68 2.29 -18.72
N PRO A 110 -12.43 1.67 -17.79
CA PRO A 110 -12.14 1.53 -16.35
C PRO A 110 -10.83 0.76 -16.07
N CYS A 111 -10.19 1.03 -14.93
CA CYS A 111 -8.88 0.49 -14.57
C CYS A 111 -8.90 -1.05 -14.53
N PRO A 112 -8.23 -1.75 -15.47
CA PRO A 112 -8.40 -3.19 -15.62
C PRO A 112 -7.40 -3.99 -14.77
N TRP A 113 -7.91 -4.84 -13.89
CA TRP A 113 -7.20 -5.94 -13.24
C TRP A 113 -5.90 -5.56 -12.53
N GLN A 114 -5.85 -4.37 -11.94
CA GLN A 114 -4.76 -3.99 -11.04
C GLN A 114 -5.07 -4.53 -9.65
N GLN A 115 -4.20 -5.39 -9.12
CA GLN A 115 -4.29 -5.85 -7.75
C GLN A 115 -3.49 -4.92 -6.85
N ALA A 116 -4.17 -4.26 -5.90
CA ALA A 116 -3.57 -3.46 -4.86
C ALA A 116 -3.52 -4.25 -3.56
N THR A 117 -2.31 -4.58 -3.11
CA THR A 117 -2.02 -5.26 -1.84
C THR A 117 -1.54 -4.25 -0.81
N MET A 118 -2.21 -4.20 0.33
CA MET A 118 -1.94 -3.32 1.45
C MET A 118 -1.58 -4.17 2.67
N THR A 119 -0.36 -4.01 3.18
CA THR A 119 0.18 -4.82 4.27
C THR A 119 0.59 -3.95 5.43
N LEU A 120 -0.10 -4.08 6.57
CA LEU A 120 0.33 -3.51 7.83
C LEU A 120 1.47 -4.37 8.38
N LEU A 121 2.67 -3.80 8.42
CA LEU A 121 3.89 -4.51 8.80
C LEU A 121 3.92 -4.80 10.30
N ASP A 122 4.04 -6.07 10.67
CA ASP A 122 4.52 -6.47 12.00
C ASP A 122 6.05 -6.25 12.01
N GLN A 123 6.54 -5.26 12.76
CA GLN A 123 7.93 -4.78 12.73
C GLN A 123 8.89 -5.65 13.56
N ASN A 124 8.63 -6.95 13.61
CA ASN A 124 9.48 -7.90 14.31
C ASN A 124 10.89 -7.91 13.70
N PRO A 125 11.96 -7.96 14.53
CA PRO A 125 13.35 -8.03 14.07
C PRO A 125 13.62 -9.16 13.07
N ASP A 126 12.95 -10.30 13.21
CA ASP A 126 13.12 -11.47 12.36
C ASP A 126 11.94 -11.60 11.38
N ILE A 127 12.21 -11.49 10.07
CA ILE A 127 11.18 -11.58 9.02
C ILE A 127 10.36 -12.88 9.10
N ARG A 128 10.94 -13.97 9.62
CA ARG A 128 10.26 -15.27 9.75
C ARG A 128 9.20 -15.28 10.85
N GLN A 129 9.28 -14.34 11.78
CA GLN A 129 8.37 -14.22 12.92
C GLN A 129 7.32 -13.12 12.73
N ARG A 130 7.37 -12.39 11.61
CA ARG A 130 6.40 -11.34 11.29
C ARG A 130 5.05 -11.95 10.96
N MET A 131 4.01 -11.50 11.67
CA MET A 131 2.62 -11.82 11.37
C MET A 131 1.92 -10.59 10.81
N SER A 132 2.46 -10.06 9.71
CA SER A 132 1.93 -8.85 9.06
C SER A 132 0.48 -9.04 8.63
N ASN A 133 -0.35 -8.01 8.76
CA ASN A 133 -1.77 -8.07 8.43
C ASN A 133 -1.99 -7.53 7.00
N GLN A 134 -2.37 -8.40 6.09
CA GLN A 134 -2.45 -8.10 4.65
C GLN A 134 -3.88 -8.20 4.12
N ARG A 135 -4.24 -7.30 3.21
CA ARG A 135 -5.43 -7.40 2.36
C ARG A 135 -5.11 -6.95 0.95
N SER A 136 -5.75 -7.59 -0.02
CA SER A 136 -5.65 -7.23 -1.43
C SER A 136 -7.03 -6.95 -2.01
N VAL A 137 -7.08 -6.02 -2.95
CA VAL A 137 -8.27 -5.72 -3.77
C VAL A 137 -7.85 -5.70 -5.22
N THR A 138 -8.72 -6.12 -6.13
CA THR A 138 -8.45 -6.08 -7.58
C THR A 138 -9.46 -5.17 -8.25
N THR A 139 -8.99 -4.30 -9.15
CA THR A 139 -9.87 -3.42 -9.92
C THR A 139 -10.59 -4.20 -11.01
N ASP A 140 -11.86 -4.56 -10.78
CA ASP A 140 -12.71 -5.18 -11.78
C ASP A 140 -13.28 -4.11 -12.72
N PRO A 141 -12.87 -4.05 -14.00
CA PRO A 141 -13.32 -3.00 -14.91
C PRO A 141 -14.83 -3.08 -15.24
N SER A 142 -15.50 -4.18 -14.90
CA SER A 142 -16.94 -4.36 -15.08
C SER A 142 -17.78 -3.93 -13.88
N MET A 143 -17.14 -3.66 -12.73
CA MET A 143 -17.84 -3.25 -11.51
C MET A 143 -18.53 -1.90 -11.70
N THR A 144 -19.83 -1.85 -11.45
CA THR A 144 -20.64 -0.62 -11.50
C THR A 144 -21.04 -0.14 -10.11
N THR A 145 -21.33 1.15 -10.01
CA THR A 145 -21.99 1.78 -8.86
C THR A 145 -23.50 1.74 -9.04
N ASP A 146 -24.27 2.01 -7.97
CA ASP A 146 -25.74 2.04 -8.00
C ASP A 146 -26.31 3.01 -9.04
N ASN A 147 -25.53 4.04 -9.39
CA ASN A 147 -25.91 5.06 -10.38
C ASN A 147 -25.55 4.65 -11.82
N GLY A 148 -25.12 3.41 -12.05
CA GLY A 148 -24.77 2.85 -13.36
C GLY A 148 -23.39 3.24 -13.92
N ASN A 149 -22.62 4.06 -13.21
CA ASN A 149 -21.23 4.39 -13.59
C ASN A 149 -20.27 3.26 -13.20
N TYR A 150 -19.18 3.06 -13.95
CA TYR A 150 -18.12 2.14 -13.54
C TYR A 150 -17.40 2.65 -12.29
N PHE A 151 -17.23 1.77 -11.30
CA PHE A 151 -16.61 2.09 -10.01
C PHE A 151 -15.14 2.51 -10.19
N TRP A 152 -14.43 1.82 -11.08
CA TRP A 152 -13.02 2.05 -11.40
C TRP A 152 -12.81 2.90 -12.66
N ASP A 153 -13.80 3.70 -13.07
CA ASP A 153 -13.63 4.67 -14.16
C ASP A 153 -12.67 5.81 -13.73
N ARG A 154 -12.32 6.66 -14.69
CA ARG A 154 -11.41 7.78 -14.48
C ARG A 154 -11.88 8.68 -13.32
N PRO A 155 -11.04 8.96 -12.31
CA PRO A 155 -11.43 9.79 -11.16
C PRO A 155 -11.96 11.19 -11.54
N SER A 156 -11.52 11.76 -12.66
CA SER A 156 -12.08 13.02 -13.16
C SER A 156 -13.58 12.95 -13.52
N LYS A 157 -14.08 11.75 -13.86
CA LYS A 157 -15.48 11.48 -14.23
C LYS A 157 -16.32 11.00 -13.06
N VAL A 158 -15.80 10.07 -12.25
CA VAL A 158 -16.58 9.40 -11.18
C VAL A 158 -16.14 9.79 -9.76
N GLY A 159 -15.07 10.57 -9.62
CA GLY A 159 -14.49 10.94 -8.34
C GLY A 159 -15.01 12.25 -7.76
N ALA A 160 -14.98 12.32 -6.42
CA ALA A 160 -15.27 13.53 -5.65
C ALA A 160 -14.06 14.47 -5.61
N VAL A 161 -14.31 15.76 -5.41
CA VAL A 161 -13.24 16.75 -5.19
C VAL A 161 -12.57 16.50 -3.84
N ALA A 162 -11.24 16.51 -3.83
CA ALA A 162 -10.40 16.39 -2.65
C ALA A 162 -9.19 17.32 -2.75
N PHE A 163 -8.47 17.49 -1.65
CA PHE A 163 -7.32 18.39 -1.55
C PHE A 163 -6.11 17.65 -0.97
N PHE A 164 -4.95 17.83 -1.59
CA PHE A 164 -3.69 17.40 -1.01
C PHE A 164 -3.30 18.31 0.17
N PRO A 165 -2.38 17.89 1.05
CA PRO A 165 -1.92 18.72 2.18
C PRO A 165 -1.38 20.10 1.79
N ASN A 166 -0.88 20.25 0.55
CA ASN A 166 -0.39 21.53 0.02
C ASN A 166 -1.51 22.44 -0.55
N GLY A 167 -2.78 22.04 -0.43
CA GLY A 167 -3.94 22.78 -0.94
C GLY A 167 -4.27 22.53 -2.41
N THR A 168 -3.49 21.72 -3.14
CA THR A 168 -3.77 21.40 -4.54
C THR A 168 -5.02 20.52 -4.64
N GLN A 169 -5.98 20.96 -5.45
CA GLN A 169 -7.22 20.22 -5.70
C GLN A 169 -6.97 19.03 -6.64
N PHE A 170 -7.61 17.90 -6.37
CA PHE A 170 -7.60 16.72 -7.22
C PHE A 170 -8.95 16.00 -7.16
N ARG A 171 -9.11 14.91 -7.92
CA ARG A 171 -10.29 14.04 -7.88
C ARG A 171 -9.96 12.69 -7.28
N ARG A 172 -10.72 12.26 -6.27
CA ARG A 172 -10.58 10.95 -5.62
C ARG A 172 -11.74 10.07 -6.03
N GLY A 173 -11.45 8.94 -6.66
CA GLY A 173 -12.44 7.93 -7.01
C GLY A 173 -13.04 7.25 -5.77
N PRO A 174 -14.08 6.42 -5.96
CA PRO A 174 -14.64 5.59 -4.91
C PRO A 174 -13.58 4.74 -4.20
N GLY A 175 -13.76 4.51 -2.89
CA GLY A 175 -12.83 3.71 -2.09
C GLY A 175 -13.27 2.26 -2.01
N TYR A 176 -12.37 1.33 -2.31
CA TYR A 176 -12.64 -0.10 -2.19
C TYR A 176 -11.69 -0.75 -1.20
N GLY A 177 -12.22 -1.59 -0.30
CA GLY A 177 -11.44 -2.15 0.79
C GLY A 177 -12.31 -2.80 1.83
N THR A 178 -11.99 -2.60 3.11
CA THR A 178 -12.69 -3.25 4.21
C THR A 178 -12.74 -2.36 5.45
N SER A 179 -13.87 -2.40 6.15
CA SER A 179 -14.07 -1.77 7.46
C SER A 179 -13.49 -2.59 8.62
N ALA A 180 -13.12 -3.85 8.38
CA ALA A 180 -12.56 -4.77 9.36
C ALA A 180 -11.18 -5.26 8.88
N PHE A 181 -10.23 -4.33 8.73
CA PHE A 181 -8.87 -4.64 8.34
C PHE A 181 -8.11 -5.33 9.47
N ILE A 182 -8.17 -4.74 10.67
CA ILE A 182 -7.60 -5.27 11.91
C ILE A 182 -8.36 -4.66 13.10
N THR A 183 -8.57 -5.41 14.19
CA THR A 183 -9.16 -4.85 15.41
C THR A 183 -8.16 -3.94 16.11
N HIS A 184 -8.61 -2.92 16.84
CA HIS A 184 -7.71 -2.07 17.63
C HIS A 184 -6.89 -2.86 18.66
N ASN A 185 -7.46 -3.93 19.23
CA ASN A 185 -6.74 -4.81 20.15
C ASN A 185 -5.59 -5.56 19.47
N ARG A 186 -5.78 -6.03 18.24
CA ARG A 186 -4.72 -6.68 17.46
C ARG A 186 -3.72 -5.68 16.91
N LEU A 187 -4.15 -4.49 16.52
CA LEU A 187 -3.29 -3.40 16.07
C LEU A 187 -2.32 -2.94 17.16
N LYS A 188 -2.76 -2.96 18.42
CA LYS A 188 -1.95 -2.65 19.62
C LYS A 188 -1.11 -3.83 20.12
N SER A 189 -1.24 -5.01 19.52
CA SER A 189 -0.42 -6.16 19.88
C SER A 189 0.77 -6.31 18.94
N ARG A 190 1.70 -7.20 19.27
CA ARG A 190 2.91 -7.48 18.49
C ARG A 190 3.70 -6.20 18.20
N ASP A 191 4.42 -6.15 17.07
CA ASP A 191 5.26 -5.03 16.68
C ASP A 191 4.62 -4.22 15.54
N PHE A 192 3.29 -4.18 15.42
CA PHE A 192 2.63 -3.34 14.40
C PHE A 192 2.93 -1.85 14.62
N ILE A 193 2.94 -1.42 15.88
CA ILE A 193 3.32 -0.06 16.31
C ILE A 193 4.63 -0.18 17.09
N LYS A 194 5.73 0.35 16.55
CA LYS A 194 7.07 0.31 17.18
C LYS A 194 7.65 1.72 17.15
N GLY A 195 8.04 2.26 18.31
CA GLY A 195 8.49 3.66 18.40
C GLY A 195 7.41 4.70 18.06
N ASP A 196 6.13 4.33 18.22
CA ASP A 196 4.96 5.09 17.76
C ASP A 196 4.90 5.31 16.23
N ASP A 197 5.65 4.49 15.49
CA ASP A 197 5.68 4.43 14.04
C ASP A 197 4.92 3.21 13.52
N VAL A 198 4.23 3.37 12.39
CA VAL A 198 3.56 2.32 11.62
C VAL A 198 3.97 2.39 10.16
N TYR A 199 4.16 1.22 9.54
CA TYR A 199 4.42 1.10 8.10
C TYR A 199 3.32 0.29 7.42
N ILE A 200 2.72 0.88 6.39
CA ILE A 200 1.85 0.16 5.45
C ILE A 200 2.61 -0.01 4.15
N LEU A 201 2.92 -1.26 3.81
CA LEU A 201 3.60 -1.65 2.58
C LEU A 201 2.57 -1.80 1.46
N LEU A 202 2.87 -1.27 0.28
CA LEU A 202 1.94 -1.17 -0.82
C LEU A 202 2.56 -1.74 -2.10
N THR A 203 1.86 -2.68 -2.72
CA THR A 203 2.18 -3.21 -4.05
C THR A 203 0.95 -3.12 -4.92
N VAL A 204 1.11 -2.53 -6.11
CA VAL A 204 0.04 -2.43 -7.11
C VAL A 204 0.59 -2.91 -8.45
N GLU A 205 0.04 -4.00 -8.94
CA GLU A 205 0.52 -4.70 -10.14
C GLU A 205 -0.63 -5.24 -11.00
N ASP A 206 -0.32 -5.41 -12.28
CA ASP A 206 -1.26 -5.96 -13.26
C ASP A 206 -1.30 -7.48 -13.18
N ILE A 207 -2.49 -8.02 -12.90
CA ILE A 207 -2.70 -9.47 -12.78
C ILE A 207 -3.58 -10.03 -13.91
N SER A 208 -3.76 -9.28 -15.01
CA SER A 208 -4.60 -9.70 -16.14
C SER A 208 -4.13 -11.02 -16.78
N HIS A 209 -2.82 -11.30 -16.71
CA HIS A 209 -2.22 -12.54 -17.19
C HIS A 209 -2.78 -13.80 -16.52
N LEU A 210 -3.29 -13.71 -15.28
CA LEU A 210 -3.91 -14.82 -14.55
C LEU A 210 -5.27 -15.24 -15.13
N ASN A 211 -5.88 -14.43 -15.99
CA ASN A 211 -7.13 -14.80 -16.65
C ASN A 211 -6.92 -15.93 -17.69
N SER A 212 -5.73 -16.00 -18.29
CA SER A 212 -5.40 -17.00 -19.31
C SER A 212 -5.20 -18.42 -18.77
N THR A 213 -5.09 -18.60 -17.45
CA THR A 213 -4.87 -19.90 -16.79
C THR A 213 -6.16 -20.66 -16.45
N GLN A 214 -7.35 -20.11 -16.71
CA GLN A 214 -8.59 -20.88 -16.64
C GLN A 214 -8.72 -21.81 -17.86
N VAL A 215 -8.22 -23.04 -17.73
CA VAL A 215 -8.55 -24.12 -18.67
C VAL A 215 -10.06 -24.38 -18.54
N GLN A 216 -10.83 -24.11 -19.61
CA GLN A 216 -12.23 -24.49 -19.66
C GLN A 216 -12.34 -26.02 -19.49
N PRO A 217 -13.23 -26.54 -18.65
CA PRO A 217 -13.46 -27.97 -18.60
C PRO A 217 -13.95 -28.43 -19.97
N ASN A 218 -13.22 -29.36 -20.60
CA ASN A 218 -13.63 -30.02 -21.84
C ASN A 218 -15.04 -30.57 -21.64
N THR A 219 -16.01 -30.01 -22.36
CA THR A 219 -17.34 -30.61 -22.50
C THR A 219 -17.19 -31.88 -23.31
N HIS A 220 -17.00 -33.01 -22.62
CA HIS A 220 -17.19 -34.32 -23.21
C HIS A 220 -18.68 -34.47 -23.55
N THR A 221 -19.03 -34.23 -24.80
CA THR A 221 -20.30 -34.68 -25.38
C THR A 221 -20.29 -36.21 -25.42
N HIS A 222 -21.07 -36.84 -24.53
CA HIS A 222 -21.44 -38.24 -24.67
C HIS A 222 -22.53 -38.34 -25.75
N THR A 223 -22.16 -38.86 -26.91
CA THR A 223 -23.06 -39.50 -27.88
C THR A 223 -23.52 -40.85 -27.40
#